data_AF-A0A854Z8Q3-F1
#
_entry.id   AF-A0A854Z8Q3-F1
#
_cell.length_a   1.000
_cell.length_b   1.000
_cell.length_c   1.000
_cell.angle_alpha   90.00
_cell.angle_beta   90.00
_cell.angle_gamma   90.00
#
_symmetry.space_group_name_H-M   'P 1'
#
loop_
_entity.id
_entity.type
_entity.pdbx_description
1 polymer ?
#
loop_
_entity_poly.entity_id
_entity_poly.type
_entity_poly.pdbx_seq_one_letter_code
_entity_poly.pdbx_strand_id
1 'polypeptide(L)'
;YGSYDYLYVRPQIAAKEERARRQYETELNRHRAIEQRLQNQAQSDTGTTNKLMQPVDSPDAKPLLAKLQAAHFSGTVLMMRKGKVILNTGLGYADVDSGRLNGPETLYQIGSIQKGLTAVLLMKLVEQG
;
A
#
# COMPACT_ATOMS: atom_id res chain seq x y z
N TYR A 1 50.02 -50.37 -5.97
CA TYR A 1 48.61 -50.18 -5.59
C TYR A 1 48.40 -48.70 -5.28
N GLY A 2 47.47 -48.04 -5.98
CA GLY A 2 47.05 -46.66 -5.69
C GLY A 2 47.49 -45.61 -6.71
N SER A 3 47.04 -45.74 -7.97
CA SER A 3 47.04 -44.61 -8.91
C SER A 3 45.83 -43.75 -8.58
N TYR A 4 46.07 -42.50 -8.18
CA TYR A 4 45.02 -41.52 -7.94
C TYR A 4 44.41 -41.11 -9.28
N ASP A 5 43.19 -41.57 -9.55
CA ASP A 5 42.36 -41.08 -10.64
C ASP A 5 42.00 -39.62 -10.35
N TYR A 6 42.81 -38.70 -10.89
CA TYR A 6 42.43 -37.31 -11.02
C TYR A 6 41.36 -37.22 -12.11
N LEU A 7 40.09 -37.25 -11.69
CA LEU A 7 38.93 -36.95 -12.51
C LEU A 7 39.10 -35.55 -13.16
N TYR A 8 39.56 -35.56 -14.40
CA TYR A 8 39.67 -34.37 -15.25
C TYR A 8 38.25 -33.91 -15.63
N VAL A 9 37.68 -32.98 -14.86
CA VAL A 9 36.39 -32.36 -15.20
C VAL A 9 36.59 -31.58 -16.50
N ARG A 10 35.93 -32.02 -17.58
CA ARG A 10 36.04 -31.39 -18.90
C ARG A 10 35.68 -29.89 -18.80
N PRO A 11 36.48 -28.98 -19.39
CA PRO A 11 36.33 -27.53 -19.22
C PRO A 11 34.95 -26.97 -19.66
N GLN A 12 34.22 -27.70 -20.50
CA GLN A 12 32.87 -27.30 -20.94
C GLN A 12 31.79 -27.50 -19.86
N ILE A 13 31.95 -28.45 -18.94
CA ILE A 13 30.98 -28.69 -17.84
C ILE A 13 31.13 -27.58 -16.79
N ALA A 14 32.37 -27.28 -16.39
CA ALA A 14 32.66 -26.21 -15.45
C ALA A 14 32.17 -24.83 -15.94
N ALA A 15 32.42 -24.50 -17.22
CA ALA A 15 31.95 -23.25 -17.82
C ALA A 15 30.42 -23.14 -17.88
N LYS A 16 29.70 -24.26 -18.02
CA LYS A 16 28.23 -24.30 -18.03
C LYS A 16 27.67 -24.08 -16.62
N GLU A 17 28.28 -24.68 -15.60
CA GLU A 17 27.91 -24.49 -14.19
C GLU A 17 28.15 -23.06 -13.71
N GLU A 18 29.28 -22.44 -14.09
CA GLU A 18 29.55 -21.04 -13.75
C GLU A 18 28.53 -20.07 -14.37
N ARG A 19 28.12 -20.31 -15.63
CA ARG A 19 27.08 -19.49 -16.29
C ARG A 19 25.74 -19.64 -15.56
N ALA A 20 25.36 -20.87 -15.19
CA ALA A 20 24.13 -21.12 -14.44
C ALA A 20 24.16 -20.44 -13.06
N ARG A 21 25.29 -20.50 -12.35
CA ARG A 21 25.48 -19.80 -11.06
C ARG A 21 25.38 -18.29 -11.20
N ARG A 22 26.05 -17.69 -12.20
CA ARG A 22 25.98 -16.24 -12.47
C ARG A 22 24.57 -15.79 -12.86
N GLN A 23 23.85 -16.59 -13.65
CA GLN A 23 22.45 -16.31 -14.00
C GLN A 23 21.57 -16.32 -12.76
N TYR A 24 21.71 -17.36 -11.92
CA TYR A 24 20.99 -17.47 -10.65
C TYR A 24 21.30 -16.32 -9.69
N GLU A 25 22.57 -15.95 -9.53
CA GLU A 25 22.98 -14.81 -8.71
C GLU A 25 22.43 -13.49 -9.25
N THR A 26 22.43 -13.31 -10.58
CA THR A 26 21.85 -12.12 -11.23
C THR A 26 20.34 -12.03 -10.99
N GLU A 27 19.65 -13.16 -11.08
CA GLU A 27 18.21 -13.26 -10.83
C GLU A 27 17.88 -13.01 -9.35
N LEU A 28 18.65 -13.61 -8.43
CA LEU A 28 18.54 -13.38 -7.00
C LEU A 28 18.75 -11.90 -6.65
N ASN A 29 19.74 -11.25 -7.26
CA ASN A 29 20.00 -9.83 -7.07
C ASN A 29 18.86 -8.96 -7.63
N ARG A 30 18.25 -9.33 -8.77
CA ARG A 30 17.04 -8.67 -9.27
C ARG A 30 15.87 -8.81 -8.30
N HIS A 31 15.60 -10.00 -7.80
CA HIS A 31 14.52 -10.24 -6.84
C HIS A 31 14.71 -9.43 -5.56
N ARG A 32 15.91 -9.47 -4.97
CA ARG A 32 16.24 -8.66 -3.79
C ARG A 32 16.06 -7.16 -4.04
N ALA A 33 16.47 -6.67 -5.22
CA ALA A 33 16.29 -5.26 -5.56
C ALA A 33 14.81 -4.89 -5.72
N ILE A 34 13.97 -5.78 -6.25
CA ILE A 34 12.51 -5.59 -6.34
C ILE A 34 11.90 -5.58 -4.93
N GLU A 35 12.23 -6.56 -4.09
CA GLU A 35 11.74 -6.63 -2.70
C GLU A 35 12.10 -5.38 -1.89
N GLN A 36 13.35 -4.93 -2.00
CA GLN A 36 13.80 -3.72 -1.30
C GLN A 36 13.07 -2.46 -1.79
N ARG A 37 12.79 -2.36 -3.11
CA ARG A 37 11.98 -1.26 -3.65
C ARG A 37 10.55 -1.29 -3.14
N LEU A 38 9.93 -2.47 -3.10
CA LEU A 38 8.57 -2.66 -2.57
C LEU A 38 8.50 -2.27 -1.08
N GLN A 39 9.51 -2.64 -0.29
CA GLN A 39 9.60 -2.26 1.12
C GLN A 39 9.74 -0.74 1.30
N ASN A 40 10.63 -0.10 0.53
CA ASN A 40 10.82 1.35 0.60
C ASN A 40 9.54 2.11 0.19
N GLN A 41 8.83 1.62 -0.84
CA GLN A 41 7.54 2.19 -1.26
C GLN A 41 6.48 2.04 -0.16
N ALA A 42 6.35 0.85 0.44
CA ALA A 42 5.41 0.62 1.53
C ALA A 42 5.68 1.54 2.74
N GLN A 43 6.96 1.79 3.06
CA GLN A 43 7.34 2.71 4.14
C GLN A 43 6.98 4.17 3.82
N SER A 44 7.24 4.65 2.60
CA SER A 44 6.83 6.00 2.18
C SER A 44 5.30 6.18 2.14
N ASP A 45 4.59 5.14 1.73
CA ASP A 45 3.12 5.14 1.67
C ASP A 45 2.55 5.20 3.08
N THR A 46 3.14 4.49 4.04
CA THR A 46 2.73 4.53 5.45
C THR A 46 2.88 5.92 6.06
N GLY A 47 3.99 6.62 5.78
CA GLY A 47 4.20 7.99 6.24
C GLY A 47 3.19 8.98 5.65
N THR A 48 2.85 8.82 4.36
CA THR A 48 1.84 9.65 3.69
C THR A 48 0.45 9.38 4.22
N THR A 49 0.11 8.11 4.45
CA THR A 49 -1.20 7.69 4.98
C THR A 49 -1.39 8.22 6.40
N ASN A 50 -0.37 8.09 7.26
CA ASN A 50 -0.41 8.66 8.62
C ASN A 50 -0.61 10.16 8.62
N LYS A 51 -0.06 10.90 7.66
CA LYS A 51 -0.28 12.35 7.54
C LYS A 51 -1.72 12.69 7.14
N LEU A 52 -2.30 11.89 6.25
CA LEU A 52 -3.68 12.07 5.77
C LEU A 52 -4.73 11.62 6.80
N MET A 53 -4.38 10.71 7.70
CA MET A 53 -5.23 10.23 8.78
C MET A 53 -5.23 11.13 10.03
N GLN A 54 -4.46 12.22 10.03
CA GLN A 54 -4.49 13.13 11.17
C GLN A 54 -5.81 13.91 11.21
N PRO A 55 -6.41 14.11 12.39
CA PRO A 55 -7.55 14.98 12.54
C PRO A 55 -7.24 16.41 12.08
N VAL A 56 -8.16 17.02 11.33
CA VAL A 56 -8.05 18.40 10.85
C VAL A 56 -9.38 19.11 11.11
N ASP A 57 -9.34 20.31 11.68
CA ASP A 57 -10.52 21.15 11.90
C ASP A 57 -10.18 22.61 11.57
N SER A 58 -10.30 22.98 10.30
CA SER A 58 -10.13 24.36 9.86
C SER A 58 -11.41 25.18 10.08
N PRO A 59 -11.31 26.47 10.47
CA PRO A 59 -12.46 27.37 10.55
C PRO A 59 -13.35 27.40 9.30
N ASP A 60 -12.75 27.20 8.11
CA ASP A 60 -13.44 27.19 6.82
C ASP A 60 -14.50 26.08 6.70
N ALA A 61 -14.35 24.98 7.45
CA ALA A 61 -15.26 23.83 7.41
C ALA A 61 -16.37 23.87 8.46
N LYS A 62 -16.28 24.78 9.45
CA LYS A 62 -17.22 24.89 10.57
C LYS A 62 -18.69 24.99 10.16
N PRO A 63 -19.08 25.75 9.11
CA PRO A 63 -20.48 25.81 8.71
C PRO A 63 -21.05 24.47 8.26
N LEU A 64 -20.25 23.62 7.60
CA LEU A 64 -20.70 22.27 7.24
C LEU A 64 -20.71 21.36 8.47
N LEU A 65 -19.67 21.44 9.30
CA LEU A 65 -19.57 20.63 10.52
C LEU A 65 -20.79 20.82 11.42
N ALA A 66 -21.21 22.07 11.63
CA ALA A 66 -22.41 22.40 12.40
C ALA A 66 -23.69 21.81 11.80
N LYS A 67 -23.83 21.81 10.46
CA LYS A 67 -24.97 21.20 9.78
C LYS A 67 -25.00 19.68 9.95
N LEU A 68 -23.86 19.03 9.87
CA LEU A 68 -23.75 17.58 10.08
C LEU A 68 -24.11 17.19 11.51
N GLN A 69 -23.64 17.96 12.49
CA GLN A 69 -23.99 17.78 13.90
C GLN A 69 -25.49 17.97 14.14
N ALA A 70 -26.08 19.04 13.58
CA ALA A 70 -27.52 19.29 13.68
C ALA A 70 -28.38 18.20 13.00
N ALA A 71 -27.84 17.55 11.96
CA ALA A 71 -28.49 16.43 11.28
C ALA A 71 -28.27 15.07 12.00
N HIS A 72 -27.62 15.06 13.17
CA HIS A 72 -27.25 13.83 13.89
C HIS A 72 -26.45 12.83 13.02
N PHE A 73 -25.62 13.35 12.13
CA PHE A 73 -24.76 12.52 11.29
C PHE A 73 -23.79 11.71 12.17
N SER A 74 -23.68 10.41 11.89
CA SER A 74 -22.69 9.51 12.47
C SER A 74 -21.83 8.92 11.36
N GLY A 75 -20.53 9.17 11.40
CA GLY A 75 -19.56 8.70 10.42
C GLY A 75 -18.28 9.54 10.41
N THR A 76 -17.46 9.37 9.38
CA THR A 76 -16.21 10.11 9.19
C THR A 76 -16.32 11.06 8.01
N VAL A 77 -15.77 12.26 8.14
CA VAL A 77 -15.82 13.31 7.12
C VAL A 77 -14.42 13.82 6.80
N LEU A 78 -14.05 13.72 5.53
CA LEU A 78 -12.86 14.33 4.95
C LEU A 78 -13.28 15.43 3.95
N MET A 79 -12.80 16.65 4.14
CA MET A 79 -13.02 17.77 3.23
C MET A 79 -11.69 18.34 2.77
N MET A 80 -11.57 18.55 1.46
CA MET A 80 -10.42 19.22 0.86
C MET A 80 -10.84 20.44 0.06
N ARG A 81 -10.01 21.48 0.11
CA ARG A 81 -10.16 22.70 -0.70
C ARG A 81 -8.79 23.08 -1.26
N LYS A 82 -8.72 23.26 -2.58
CA LYS A 82 -7.47 23.64 -3.29
C LYS A 82 -6.29 22.72 -2.94
N GLY A 83 -6.52 21.41 -2.93
CA GLY A 83 -5.50 20.40 -2.63
C GLY A 83 -5.07 20.32 -1.16
N LYS A 84 -5.72 21.05 -0.24
CA LYS A 84 -5.44 21.01 1.20
C LYS A 84 -6.62 20.41 1.94
N VAL A 85 -6.34 19.51 2.89
CA VAL A 85 -7.33 19.02 3.84
C VAL A 85 -7.72 20.17 4.76
N ILE A 86 -9.02 20.43 4.89
CA ILE A 86 -9.59 21.47 5.77
C ILE A 86 -10.52 20.90 6.84
N LEU A 87 -10.95 19.65 6.69
CA LEU A 87 -11.65 18.90 7.73
C LEU A 87 -11.28 17.43 7.58
N ASN A 88 -10.96 16.77 8.68
CA ASN A 88 -10.81 15.32 8.77
C ASN A 88 -11.17 14.91 10.18
N THR A 89 -12.39 14.42 10.39
CA THR A 89 -12.89 14.13 11.73
C THR A 89 -13.98 13.06 11.70
N GLY A 90 -14.23 12.45 12.85
CA GLY A 90 -15.37 11.57 13.07
C GLY A 90 -16.46 12.23 13.90
N LEU A 91 -17.70 11.82 13.65
CA LEU A 91 -18.90 12.23 14.38
C LEU A 91 -19.64 10.96 14.81
N GLY A 92 -20.15 10.92 16.05
CA GLY A 92 -20.88 9.77 16.57
C GLY A 92 -20.02 8.53 16.77
N TYR A 93 -20.68 7.37 16.89
CA TYR A 93 -20.06 6.08 17.20
C TYR A 93 -19.85 5.23 15.94
N ALA A 94 -18.67 4.64 15.83
CA ALA A 94 -18.34 3.56 14.89
C ALA A 94 -18.87 2.21 15.39
N ASP A 95 -18.98 2.07 16.70
CA ASP A 95 -19.54 0.91 17.40
C ASP A 95 -20.10 1.40 18.74
N VAL A 96 -21.41 1.28 18.89
CA VAL A 96 -22.13 1.76 20.08
C VAL A 96 -21.88 0.86 21.28
N ASP A 97 -21.77 -0.46 21.06
CA ASP A 97 -21.66 -1.45 22.13
C ASP A 97 -20.29 -1.36 22.81
N SER A 98 -19.22 -1.16 22.02
CA SER A 98 -17.87 -0.94 22.55
C SER A 98 -17.57 0.53 22.87
N GLY A 99 -18.49 1.45 22.57
CA GLY A 99 -18.29 2.90 22.74
C GLY A 99 -17.21 3.48 21.81
N ARG A 100 -16.82 2.78 20.75
CA ARG A 100 -15.80 3.26 19.80
C ARG A 100 -16.36 4.39 18.97
N LEU A 101 -15.70 5.55 19.03
CA LEU A 101 -16.04 6.72 18.22
C LEU A 101 -15.60 6.55 16.77
N ASN A 102 -16.29 7.25 15.87
CA ASN A 102 -15.77 7.45 14.52
C ASN A 102 -14.53 8.35 14.57
N GLY A 103 -13.61 8.12 13.65
CA GLY A 103 -12.37 8.87 13.46
C GLY A 103 -11.87 8.77 12.02
N PRO A 104 -10.84 9.54 11.63
CA PRO A 104 -10.19 9.45 10.32
C PRO A 104 -9.77 8.04 9.89
N GLU A 105 -9.49 7.18 10.85
CA GLU A 105 -9.04 5.80 10.69
C GLU A 105 -10.18 4.78 10.64
N THR A 106 -11.43 5.20 10.85
CA THR A 106 -12.58 4.29 10.82
C THR A 106 -12.80 3.73 9.42
N LEU A 107 -12.87 2.40 9.33
CA LEU A 107 -13.12 1.68 8.09
C LEU A 107 -14.60 1.45 7.86
N TYR A 108 -15.05 1.65 6.62
CA TYR A 108 -16.44 1.46 6.21
C TYR A 108 -16.53 0.46 5.06
N GLN A 109 -17.59 -0.33 5.05
CA GLN A 109 -17.96 -1.07 3.85
C GLN A 109 -18.57 -0.11 2.84
N ILE A 110 -17.82 0.24 1.80
CA ILE A 110 -18.25 1.22 0.78
C ILE A 110 -19.09 0.60 -0.35
N GLY A 111 -19.34 -0.71 -0.28
CA GLY A 111 -20.17 -1.44 -1.25
C GLY A 111 -19.71 -1.27 -2.70
N SER A 112 -20.66 -1.00 -3.59
CA SER A 112 -20.43 -0.93 -5.04
C SER A 112 -19.43 0.14 -5.49
N ILE A 113 -19.04 1.11 -4.65
CA ILE A 113 -17.94 2.04 -4.94
C ILE A 113 -16.65 1.27 -5.29
N GLN A 114 -16.42 0.10 -4.68
CA GLN A 114 -15.27 -0.75 -4.98
C GLN A 114 -15.16 -1.19 -6.45
N LYS A 115 -16.28 -1.27 -7.19
CA LYS A 115 -16.28 -1.69 -8.60
C LYS A 115 -15.48 -0.75 -9.49
N GLY A 116 -15.50 0.56 -9.20
CA GLY A 116 -14.70 1.54 -9.92
C GLY A 116 -13.20 1.28 -9.76
N LEU A 117 -12.76 0.96 -8.53
CA LEU A 117 -11.36 0.58 -8.28
C LEU A 117 -11.00 -0.71 -9.04
N THR A 118 -11.85 -1.74 -8.99
CA THR A 118 -11.62 -2.98 -9.75
C THR A 118 -11.51 -2.72 -11.26
N ALA A 119 -12.38 -1.87 -11.82
CA ALA A 119 -12.31 -1.51 -13.24
C ALA A 119 -10.99 -0.81 -13.58
N VAL A 120 -10.50 0.11 -12.74
CA VAL A 120 -9.19 0.76 -12.93
C VAL A 120 -8.05 -0.26 -12.91
N LEU A 121 -8.06 -1.20 -11.96
CA LEU A 121 -7.03 -2.25 -11.90
C LEU A 121 -7.05 -3.13 -13.16
N LEU A 122 -8.24 -3.48 -13.66
CA LEU A 122 -8.38 -4.22 -14.90
C LEU A 122 -7.83 -3.44 -16.10
N MET A 123 -8.15 -2.15 -16.20
CA MET A 123 -7.66 -1.29 -17.29
C MET A 123 -6.15 -1.13 -17.25
N LYS A 124 -5.53 -1.09 -16.07
CA LYS A 124 -4.07 -1.10 -15.93
C LYS A 124 -3.43 -2.37 -16.46
N LEU A 125 -4.08 -3.53 -16.28
CA LEU A 125 -3.60 -4.79 -16.85
C LEU A 125 -3.73 -4.76 -18.38
N VAL A 126 -4.88 -4.31 -18.90
CA VAL A 126 -5.09 -4.16 -20.35
C VAL A 126 -4.05 -3.22 -20.98
N GLU A 127 -3.69 -2.14 -20.31
CA GLU A 127 -2.63 -1.22 -20.75
C GLU A 127 -1.23 -1.87 -20.79
N GLN A 128 -0.97 -2.87 -19.94
CA GLN A 128 0.33 -3.56 -19.85
C GLN A 128 0.49 -4.70 -20.87
N GLY A 129 -0.59 -5.16 -21.50
CA GLY A 129 -0.60 -6.27 -22.47
C GLY A 129 -0.78 -7.63 -21.82
#